data_AF-A0A350CEE1-F1
#
_entry.id   AF-A0A350CEE1-F1
#
_cell.length_a   1.000
_cell.length_b   1.000
_cell.length_c   1.000
_cell.angle_alpha   90.00
_cell.angle_beta   90.00
_cell.angle_gamma   90.00
#
_symmetry.space_group_name_H-M   'P 1'
#
loop_
_entity.id
_entity.type
_entity.pdbx_description
1 polymer ?
#
loop_
_entity_poly.entity_id
_entity_poly.type
_entity_poly.pdbx_seq_one_letter_code
_entity_poly.pdbx_strand_id
1 'polypeptide(L)'
;FQKLGFEPEPPQLPLTAIIFPDKELFRHYCDRDQMKWSEDLSGYYSIKSNRIAVLERDAPHPSPSPAEQTILTSAPDASRNTTQANDFVRVSALTRTTLTHEACHQIGFNCGVHSRTAHGPQWLVEGLALYLESDAARTRSEQQNSVTDCINHERLLWFHEQYLPRYQPGDLAGIIASDDHFSRQSLDAYSLAWAFTCFLCSNDQKELRQNFAKYVRLTARQPGPGAGTAEQRLELFRSLVGDPVLLETQFLRFMQAPELSTPAAD
;
A
#
# COMPACT_ATOMS: atom_id res chain seq x y z
N PHE A 1 -0.46 5.12 9.92
CA PHE A 1 -0.08 4.04 10.86
C PHE A 1 -0.60 4.23 12.30
N GLN A 2 -0.41 5.36 13.00
CA GLN A 2 -0.89 5.51 14.40
C GLN A 2 -2.39 5.25 14.61
N LYS A 3 -3.25 5.74 13.70
CA LYS A 3 -4.70 5.46 13.69
C LYS A 3 -5.05 3.97 13.60
N LEU A 4 -4.17 3.20 12.96
CA LEU A 4 -4.30 1.74 12.83
C LEU A 4 -3.78 1.00 14.08
N GLY A 5 -3.41 1.73 15.14
CA GLY A 5 -2.90 1.16 16.39
C GLY A 5 -1.42 0.81 16.35
N PHE A 6 -0.65 1.35 15.40
CA PHE A 6 0.80 1.17 15.33
C PHE A 6 1.54 2.28 16.08
N GLU A 7 2.73 1.98 16.59
CA GLU A 7 3.63 2.94 17.24
C GLU A 7 4.90 3.06 16.39
N PRO A 8 4.83 3.77 15.23
CA PRO A 8 5.97 3.90 14.33
C PRO A 8 7.08 4.74 14.97
N GLU A 9 8.32 4.32 14.79
CA GLU A 9 9.49 5.15 15.10
C GLU A 9 9.68 6.23 14.03
N PRO A 10 10.10 7.46 14.36
CA PRO A 10 10.38 8.47 13.36
C PRO A 10 11.54 8.03 12.45
N PRO A 11 11.49 8.31 11.13
CA PRO A 11 12.58 7.97 10.23
C PRO A 11 13.84 8.74 10.64
N GLN A 12 14.95 8.01 10.83
CA GLN A 12 16.23 8.59 11.26
C GLN A 12 17.06 9.16 10.10
N LEU A 13 16.68 8.84 8.85
CA LEU A 13 17.35 9.25 7.63
C LEU A 13 16.37 9.93 6.67
N PRO A 14 16.84 10.80 5.76
CA PRO A 14 16.00 11.40 4.74
C PRO A 14 15.26 10.36 3.89
N LEU A 15 13.96 10.57 3.73
CA LEU A 15 13.12 9.80 2.81
C LEU A 15 13.33 10.34 1.39
N THR A 16 13.96 9.54 0.53
CA THR A 16 14.38 9.99 -0.81
C THR A 16 13.51 9.34 -1.89
N ALA A 17 13.01 10.16 -2.82
CA ALA A 17 12.36 9.73 -4.05
C ALA A 17 13.07 10.33 -5.27
N ILE A 18 13.20 9.53 -6.33
CA ILE A 18 13.80 9.91 -7.61
C ILE A 18 12.73 9.72 -8.69
N ILE A 19 12.42 10.80 -9.40
CA ILE A 19 11.42 10.79 -10.48
C ILE A 19 12.18 10.86 -11.81
N PHE A 20 11.94 9.89 -12.67
CA PHE A 20 12.58 9.77 -13.98
C PHE A 20 11.66 10.36 -15.05
N PRO A 21 12.16 11.26 -15.91
CA PRO A 21 11.34 11.89 -16.94
C PRO A 21 11.03 10.95 -18.11
N ASP A 22 11.80 9.87 -18.27
CA ASP A 22 11.66 8.93 -19.38
C ASP A 22 11.97 7.49 -18.96
N LYS A 23 11.47 6.57 -19.80
CA LYS A 23 11.59 5.12 -19.59
C LYS A 23 13.03 4.62 -19.68
N GLU A 24 13.90 5.25 -20.48
CA GLU A 24 15.26 4.77 -20.70
C GLU A 24 16.12 4.97 -19.46
N LEU A 25 16.05 6.16 -18.86
CA LEU A 25 16.72 6.48 -17.60
C LEU A 25 16.16 5.63 -16.45
N PHE A 26 14.84 5.46 -16.39
CA PHE A 26 14.23 4.63 -15.34
C PHE A 26 14.67 3.16 -15.46
N ARG A 27 14.67 2.60 -16.67
CA ARG A 27 15.14 1.23 -16.93
C ARG A 27 16.61 1.07 -16.56
N HIS A 28 17.46 2.02 -16.94
CA HIS A 28 18.88 2.00 -16.57
C HIS A 28 19.07 2.01 -15.04
N TYR A 29 18.25 2.78 -14.33
CA TYR A 29 18.27 2.78 -12.86
C TYR A 29 17.80 1.44 -12.27
N CYS A 30 16.73 0.83 -12.82
CA CYS A 30 16.24 -0.49 -12.41
C CYS A 30 17.34 -1.54 -12.49
N ASP A 31 18.07 -1.60 -13.61
CA ASP A 31 19.17 -2.55 -13.81
C ASP A 31 20.27 -2.38 -12.75
N ARG A 32 20.64 -1.12 -12.45
CA ARG A 32 21.64 -0.81 -11.42
C ARG A 32 21.21 -1.22 -10.01
N ASP A 33 19.92 -1.08 -9.71
CA ASP A 33 19.35 -1.44 -8.41
C ASP A 33 18.94 -2.92 -8.30
N GLN A 34 19.17 -3.69 -9.38
CA GLN A 34 18.79 -5.10 -9.51
C GLN A 34 17.27 -5.31 -9.40
N MET A 35 16.49 -4.33 -9.84
CA MET A 35 15.04 -4.43 -9.96
C MET A 35 14.68 -4.93 -11.35
N LYS A 36 13.80 -5.94 -11.43
CA LYS A 36 13.37 -6.49 -12.72
C LYS A 36 12.44 -5.49 -13.42
N TRP A 37 12.88 -4.98 -14.56
CA TRP A 37 12.07 -4.12 -15.43
C TRP A 37 10.88 -4.88 -16.05
N SER A 38 9.74 -4.18 -16.19
CA SER A 38 8.60 -4.54 -17.03
C SER A 38 7.94 -3.26 -17.57
N GLU A 39 7.20 -3.35 -18.67
CA GLU A 39 6.51 -2.18 -19.26
C GLU A 39 5.45 -1.56 -18.32
N ASP A 40 4.87 -2.39 -17.47
CA ASP A 40 3.85 -2.01 -16.50
C ASP A 40 4.44 -1.41 -15.22
N LEU A 41 5.75 -1.55 -14.98
CA LEU A 41 6.42 -0.98 -13.82
C LEU A 41 6.38 0.56 -13.91
N SER A 42 5.71 1.18 -12.96
CA SER A 42 5.59 2.64 -12.87
C SER A 42 6.42 3.23 -11.74
N GLY A 43 6.83 2.42 -10.78
CA GLY A 43 7.73 2.80 -9.70
C GLY A 43 7.98 1.62 -8.76
N TYR A 44 8.94 1.80 -7.86
CA TYR A 44 9.20 0.85 -6.78
C TYR A 44 9.98 1.50 -5.63
N TYR A 45 9.77 1.00 -4.42
CA TYR A 45 10.61 1.24 -3.25
C TYR A 45 11.70 0.17 -3.13
N SER A 46 12.96 0.62 -3.10
CA SER A 46 14.12 -0.25 -2.86
C SER A 46 14.44 -0.32 -1.37
N ILE A 47 14.19 -1.49 -0.76
CA ILE A 47 14.61 -1.78 0.62
C ILE A 47 16.14 -1.65 0.76
N LYS A 48 16.90 -2.02 -0.28
CA LYS A 48 18.37 -1.99 -0.31
C LYS A 48 18.89 -0.56 -0.21
N SER A 49 18.45 0.33 -1.11
CA SER A 49 18.95 1.70 -1.14
C SER A 49 18.17 2.68 -0.27
N ASN A 50 17.03 2.24 0.28
CA ASN A 50 16.04 3.08 0.97
C ASN A 50 15.49 4.22 0.10
N ARG A 51 15.32 4.00 -1.21
CA ARG A 51 14.89 5.03 -2.16
C ARG A 51 13.66 4.58 -2.90
N ILE A 52 12.83 5.56 -3.25
CA ILE A 52 11.75 5.39 -4.20
C ILE A 52 12.29 5.78 -5.58
N ALA A 53 11.99 4.98 -6.60
CA ALA A 53 12.27 5.29 -8.00
C ALA A 53 10.95 5.20 -8.77
N VAL A 54 10.54 6.28 -9.43
CA VAL A 54 9.24 6.37 -10.13
C VAL A 54 9.44 6.95 -11.52
N LEU A 55 8.77 6.37 -12.50
CA LEU A 55 8.69 6.91 -13.86
C LEU A 55 7.56 7.94 -13.94
N GLU A 56 7.86 9.13 -14.42
CA GLU A 56 6.84 10.11 -14.78
C GLU A 56 5.99 9.55 -15.94
N ARG A 57 4.69 9.45 -15.72
CA ARG A 57 3.72 9.01 -16.73
C ARG A 57 2.93 10.23 -17.17
N ASP A 58 3.05 10.61 -18.43
CA ASP A 58 2.21 11.67 -19.02
C ASP A 58 0.73 11.31 -18.87
N ALA A 59 -0.06 12.23 -18.32
CA ALA A 59 -1.51 12.16 -18.44
C ALA A 59 -1.91 12.45 -19.91
N PRO A 60 -2.85 11.71 -20.52
CA PRO A 60 -3.39 12.11 -21.80
C PRO A 60 -4.20 13.42 -21.64
N HIS A 61 -3.62 14.53 -22.11
CA HIS A 61 -4.18 15.86 -22.39
C HIS A 61 -4.48 16.87 -21.25
N PRO A 62 -4.38 18.19 -21.54
CA PRO A 62 -4.50 19.28 -20.57
C PRO A 62 -5.97 19.73 -20.43
N SER A 63 -6.52 19.64 -19.22
CA SER A 63 -7.80 20.26 -18.81
C SER A 63 -7.69 20.67 -17.33
N PRO A 64 -8.44 21.69 -16.87
CA PRO A 64 -7.98 22.61 -15.83
C PRO A 64 -7.80 21.96 -14.46
N SER A 65 -6.78 22.45 -13.75
CA SER A 65 -6.26 21.93 -12.49
C SER A 65 -7.33 21.68 -11.41
N PRO A 66 -7.46 20.45 -10.89
CA PRO A 66 -7.88 20.25 -9.50
C PRO A 66 -6.75 20.67 -8.56
N ALA A 67 -7.10 20.99 -7.32
CA ALA A 67 -6.24 21.65 -6.32
C ALA A 67 -4.79 21.12 -6.27
N GLU A 68 -3.88 22.07 -6.45
CA GLU A 68 -2.45 21.94 -6.67
C GLU A 68 -1.74 21.37 -5.43
N GLN A 69 -0.95 20.30 -5.59
CA GLN A 69 -0.08 19.82 -4.52
C GLN A 69 1.36 19.74 -4.99
N THR A 70 2.18 20.44 -4.23
CA THR A 70 3.53 20.85 -4.56
C THR A 70 4.52 20.03 -3.73
N ILE A 71 5.40 19.28 -4.38
CA ILE A 71 6.39 18.43 -3.69
C ILE A 71 7.73 19.17 -3.59
N LEU A 72 8.30 19.25 -2.39
CA LEU A 72 9.59 19.87 -2.13
C LEU A 72 10.74 18.95 -2.59
N THR A 73 11.69 19.50 -3.34
CA THR A 73 12.79 18.75 -3.97
C THR A 73 14.11 18.81 -3.19
N SER A 74 14.14 19.40 -2.00
CA SER A 74 15.35 19.53 -1.18
C SER A 74 15.08 19.43 0.32
N ALA A 75 16.01 18.78 1.04
CA ALA A 75 16.07 18.85 2.50
C ALA A 75 16.46 20.28 2.93
N PRO A 76 15.94 20.81 4.04
CA PRO A 76 16.30 22.16 4.48
C PRO A 76 17.77 22.21 4.90
N ASP A 77 18.63 22.74 4.04
CA ASP A 77 19.98 23.15 4.38
C ASP A 77 19.90 24.42 5.24
N ALA A 78 20.23 24.31 6.53
CA ALA A 78 20.11 25.39 7.51
C ALA A 78 21.10 26.57 7.32
N SER A 79 21.71 26.72 6.14
CA SER A 79 22.81 27.68 5.92
C SER A 79 22.82 28.39 4.57
N ARG A 80 21.69 28.52 3.87
CA ARG A 80 21.65 29.33 2.64
C ARG A 80 20.51 30.33 2.63
N ASN A 81 20.84 31.55 3.03
CA ASN A 81 20.12 32.76 2.65
C ASN A 81 20.27 32.96 1.13
N THR A 82 19.36 32.42 0.34
CA THR A 82 19.22 32.79 -1.07
C THR A 82 17.80 32.51 -1.54
N THR A 83 17.17 33.56 -2.05
CA THR A 83 15.97 33.61 -2.89
C THR A 83 16.16 32.76 -4.17
N GLN A 84 16.29 31.44 -4.03
CA GLN A 84 16.08 30.51 -5.12
C GLN A 84 14.62 30.07 -5.05
N ALA A 85 13.90 30.31 -6.14
CA ALA A 85 12.57 29.73 -6.33
C ALA A 85 12.65 28.24 -5.96
N ASN A 86 11.80 27.79 -5.05
CA ASN A 86 11.60 26.36 -4.85
C ASN A 86 11.21 25.81 -6.22
N ASP A 87 12.10 25.07 -6.88
CA ASP A 87 11.82 24.44 -8.17
C ASP A 87 10.77 23.36 -7.92
N PHE A 88 9.52 23.77 -8.07
CA PHE A 88 8.35 22.93 -7.93
C PHE A 88 8.22 22.08 -9.18
N VAL A 89 8.48 20.78 -9.04
CA VAL A 89 8.29 19.82 -10.12
C VAL A 89 6.82 19.44 -10.18
N ARG A 90 6.20 19.65 -11.34
CA ARG A 90 4.84 19.16 -11.62
C ARG A 90 4.94 17.67 -11.93
N VAL A 91 4.17 16.88 -11.19
CA VAL A 91 4.12 15.42 -11.30
C VAL A 91 2.68 15.03 -11.67
N SER A 92 2.50 14.08 -12.59
CA SER A 92 1.16 13.67 -13.01
C SER A 92 0.37 13.00 -11.89
N ALA A 93 -0.95 12.91 -12.04
CA ALA A 93 -1.80 12.22 -11.07
C ALA A 93 -1.43 10.72 -10.93
N LEU A 94 -1.07 10.05 -12.03
CA LEU A 94 -0.63 8.66 -12.02
C LEU A 94 0.67 8.50 -11.25
N THR A 95 1.65 9.37 -11.55
CA THR A 95 2.95 9.38 -10.86
C THR A 95 2.78 9.67 -9.37
N ARG A 96 1.85 10.55 -8.98
CA ARG A 96 1.52 10.83 -7.57
C ARG A 96 0.90 9.62 -6.85
N THR A 97 0.02 8.87 -7.51
CA THR A 97 -0.54 7.63 -6.94
C THR A 97 0.57 6.62 -6.67
N THR A 98 1.43 6.37 -7.66
CA THR A 98 2.60 5.49 -7.48
C THR A 98 3.52 6.00 -6.38
N LEU A 99 3.84 7.29 -6.35
CA LEU A 99 4.68 7.86 -5.31
C LEU A 99 4.07 7.69 -3.92
N THR A 100 2.75 7.83 -3.79
CA THR A 100 2.04 7.61 -2.51
C THR A 100 2.15 6.16 -2.06
N HIS A 101 1.94 5.22 -2.98
CA HIS A 101 2.11 3.79 -2.73
C HIS A 101 3.53 3.47 -2.23
N GLU A 102 4.55 3.89 -2.99
CA GLU A 102 5.95 3.63 -2.63
C GLU A 102 6.40 4.37 -1.37
N ALA A 103 5.83 5.55 -1.08
CA ALA A 103 6.05 6.26 0.17
C ALA A 103 5.48 5.51 1.37
N CYS A 104 4.33 4.82 1.21
CA CYS A 104 3.80 3.97 2.27
C CYS A 104 4.75 2.82 2.60
N HIS A 105 5.34 2.17 1.58
CA HIS A 105 6.40 1.18 1.78
C HIS A 105 7.59 1.80 2.51
N GLN A 106 8.15 2.88 1.97
CA GLN A 106 9.33 3.53 2.55
C GLN A 106 9.12 3.92 4.01
N ILE A 107 7.99 4.56 4.35
CA ILE A 107 7.66 4.93 5.73
C ILE A 107 7.47 3.67 6.58
N GLY A 108 6.72 2.68 6.10
CA GLY A 108 6.46 1.44 6.84
C GLY A 108 7.75 0.70 7.23
N PHE A 109 8.71 0.59 6.32
CA PHE A 109 10.00 -0.05 6.58
C PHE A 109 10.94 0.80 7.44
N ASN A 110 10.95 2.14 7.29
CA ASN A 110 11.82 3.00 8.10
C ASN A 110 11.31 3.21 9.53
N CYS A 111 10.01 3.04 9.75
CA CYS A 111 9.38 3.26 11.05
C CYS A 111 9.13 1.97 11.85
N GLY A 112 9.61 0.82 11.36
CA GLY A 112 9.49 -0.47 12.05
C GLY A 112 8.11 -1.14 11.95
N VAL A 113 7.22 -0.67 11.06
CA VAL A 113 5.96 -1.37 10.76
C VAL A 113 6.22 -2.66 9.97
N HIS A 114 7.22 -2.63 9.09
CA HIS A 114 7.69 -3.79 8.34
C HIS A 114 9.19 -4.02 8.58
N SER A 115 9.62 -5.27 8.49
CA SER A 115 11.04 -5.63 8.64
C SER A 115 11.81 -5.47 7.34
N ARG A 116 12.94 -4.77 7.38
CA ARG A 116 13.85 -4.63 6.22
C ARG A 116 14.65 -5.89 5.92
N THR A 117 14.76 -6.81 6.87
CA THR A 117 15.60 -8.02 6.77
C THR A 117 14.77 -9.29 6.58
N ALA A 118 13.50 -9.25 7.00
CA ALA A 118 12.55 -10.35 6.86
C ALA A 118 11.34 -9.81 6.10
N HIS A 119 11.28 -10.05 4.80
CA HIS A 119 10.12 -9.66 3.99
C HIS A 119 8.87 -10.31 4.60
N GLY A 120 7.88 -9.50 5.01
CA GLY A 120 6.60 -10.00 5.49
C GLY A 120 5.75 -10.60 4.36
N PRO A 121 4.59 -11.22 4.67
CA PRO A 121 3.63 -11.68 3.67
C PRO A 121 3.22 -10.53 2.74
N GLN A 122 3.19 -10.78 1.43
CA GLN A 122 2.94 -9.73 0.44
C GLN A 122 1.55 -9.10 0.62
N TRP A 123 0.53 -9.91 0.90
CA TRP A 123 -0.82 -9.39 1.13
C TRP A 123 -0.87 -8.32 2.22
N LEU A 124 -0.04 -8.46 3.26
CA LEU A 124 -0.01 -7.53 4.37
C LEU A 124 0.67 -6.22 3.97
N VAL A 125 1.83 -6.32 3.33
CA VAL A 125 2.64 -5.17 2.93
C VAL A 125 1.93 -4.36 1.85
N GLU A 126 1.45 -5.03 0.81
CA GLU A 126 0.73 -4.39 -0.30
C GLU A 126 -0.66 -3.90 0.13
N GLY A 127 -1.40 -4.68 0.92
CA GLY A 127 -2.72 -4.30 1.40
C GLY A 127 -2.69 -3.02 2.24
N LEU A 128 -1.69 -2.88 3.13
CA LEU A 128 -1.49 -1.66 3.92
C LEU A 128 -1.07 -0.47 3.06
N ALA A 129 -0.21 -0.66 2.06
CA ALA A 129 0.16 0.41 1.14
C ALA A 129 -1.06 0.92 0.35
N LEU A 130 -1.84 0.01 -0.24
CA LEU A 130 -3.07 0.32 -0.98
C LEU A 130 -4.11 1.02 -0.09
N TYR A 131 -4.30 0.55 1.15
CA TYR A 131 -5.23 1.17 2.09
C TYR A 131 -4.83 2.63 2.42
N LEU A 132 -3.52 2.89 2.53
CA LEU A 132 -2.98 4.21 2.87
C LEU A 132 -2.84 5.15 1.67
N GLU A 133 -3.17 4.72 0.45
CA GLU A 133 -3.24 5.63 -0.70
C GLU A 133 -4.31 6.70 -0.53
N SER A 134 -5.42 6.39 0.14
CA SER A 134 -6.47 7.38 0.43
C SER A 134 -6.00 8.46 1.42
N ASP A 135 -6.32 9.72 1.10
CA ASP A 135 -6.10 10.86 2.00
C ASP A 135 -6.88 10.71 3.33
N ALA A 136 -8.09 10.16 3.30
CA ALA A 136 -8.90 9.93 4.50
C ALA A 136 -8.25 8.90 5.43
N ALA A 137 -7.62 7.87 4.86
CA ALA A 137 -6.87 6.88 5.63
C ALA A 137 -5.65 7.50 6.35
N ARG A 138 -5.07 8.57 5.80
CA ARG A 138 -3.89 9.27 6.32
C ARG A 138 -4.19 10.46 7.23
N THR A 139 -5.34 11.12 7.09
CA THR A 139 -5.66 12.37 7.82
C THR A 139 -6.25 12.13 9.21
N ARG A 140 -5.98 13.07 10.14
CA ARG A 140 -6.32 12.99 11.59
C ARG A 140 -7.72 13.55 11.91
N SER A 141 -8.59 13.76 10.93
CA SER A 141 -9.95 14.25 11.22
C SER A 141 -10.78 13.13 11.84
N GLU A 142 -11.27 13.35 13.06
CA GLU A 142 -12.19 12.43 13.75
C GLU A 142 -13.62 12.48 13.17
N GLN A 143 -13.93 13.48 12.32
CA GLN A 143 -15.29 13.76 11.83
C GLN A 143 -15.65 13.11 10.48
N GLN A 144 -14.70 12.54 9.73
CA GLN A 144 -14.97 11.83 8.48
C GLN A 144 -14.05 10.65 8.39
N ASN A 145 -14.55 9.45 8.63
CA ASN A 145 -13.89 8.20 8.28
C ASN A 145 -14.92 7.08 8.17
N SER A 146 -15.88 7.25 7.28
CA SER A 146 -16.59 6.09 6.75
C SER A 146 -15.60 5.25 5.94
N VAL A 147 -15.84 3.95 5.83
CA VAL A 147 -15.06 3.08 4.93
C VAL A 147 -15.10 3.64 3.49
N THR A 148 -16.18 4.34 3.14
CA THR A 148 -16.35 5.02 1.84
C THR A 148 -15.31 6.09 1.56
N ASP A 149 -14.72 6.69 2.59
CA ASP A 149 -13.72 7.75 2.43
C ASP A 149 -12.32 7.17 2.13
N CYS A 150 -12.11 5.88 2.45
CA CYS A 150 -10.84 5.15 2.28
C CYS A 150 -10.84 4.23 1.04
N ILE A 151 -11.58 4.57 -0.01
CA ILE A 151 -11.75 3.71 -1.18
C ILE A 151 -10.60 3.89 -2.18
N ASN A 152 -9.95 2.77 -2.56
CA ASN A 152 -9.24 2.67 -3.82
C ASN A 152 -10.23 2.17 -4.88
N HIS A 153 -10.69 3.09 -5.74
CA HIS A 153 -11.76 2.80 -6.71
C HIS A 153 -11.37 1.72 -7.72
N GLU A 154 -10.12 1.70 -8.16
CA GLU A 154 -9.64 0.70 -9.12
C GLU A 154 -9.66 -0.71 -8.50
N ARG A 155 -9.19 -0.84 -7.25
CA ARG A 155 -9.21 -2.12 -6.53
C ARG A 155 -10.63 -2.55 -6.19
N LEU A 156 -11.51 -1.62 -5.84
CA LEU A 156 -12.93 -1.90 -5.60
C LEU A 156 -13.62 -2.41 -6.86
N LEU A 157 -13.46 -1.70 -7.97
CA LEU A 157 -14.02 -2.07 -9.27
C LEU A 157 -13.54 -3.46 -9.68
N TRP A 158 -12.22 -3.70 -9.63
CA TRP A 158 -11.64 -5.00 -9.95
C TRP A 158 -12.16 -6.10 -9.02
N PHE A 159 -12.26 -5.82 -7.72
CA PHE A 159 -12.77 -6.77 -6.74
C PHE A 159 -14.18 -7.23 -7.10
N HIS A 160 -15.09 -6.29 -7.40
CA HIS A 160 -16.49 -6.60 -7.69
C HIS A 160 -16.71 -7.19 -9.08
N GLU A 161 -16.07 -6.63 -10.10
CA GLU A 161 -16.36 -7.00 -11.50
C GLU A 161 -15.54 -8.19 -11.99
N GLN A 162 -14.32 -8.37 -11.46
CA GLN A 162 -13.38 -9.35 -11.99
C GLN A 162 -13.11 -10.49 -11.01
N TYR A 163 -12.84 -10.20 -9.74
CA TYR A 163 -12.49 -11.20 -8.74
C TYR A 163 -13.72 -11.94 -8.20
N LEU A 164 -14.72 -11.21 -7.68
CA LEU A 164 -15.87 -11.79 -6.99
C LEU A 164 -16.67 -12.80 -7.84
N PRO A 165 -16.85 -12.63 -9.17
CA PRO A 165 -17.52 -13.64 -10.00
C PRO A 165 -16.76 -14.97 -10.12
N ARG A 166 -15.46 -14.98 -9.83
CA ARG A 166 -14.58 -16.16 -9.91
C ARG A 166 -14.15 -16.70 -8.54
N TYR A 167 -14.50 -15.99 -7.45
CA TYR A 167 -14.15 -16.31 -6.07
C TYR A 167 -14.35 -17.80 -5.75
N GLN A 168 -13.39 -18.38 -5.04
CA GLN A 168 -13.46 -19.72 -4.48
C GLN A 168 -13.31 -19.69 -2.95
N PRO A 169 -14.05 -20.53 -2.20
CA PRO A 169 -13.85 -20.66 -0.77
C PRO A 169 -12.39 -20.99 -0.42
N GLY A 170 -11.80 -20.23 0.51
CA GLY A 170 -10.42 -20.38 0.93
C GLY A 170 -9.42 -19.47 0.22
N ASP A 171 -9.83 -18.62 -0.72
CA ASP A 171 -8.96 -17.62 -1.36
C ASP A 171 -8.26 -16.73 -0.33
N LEU A 172 -8.98 -16.32 0.74
CA LEU A 172 -8.41 -15.53 1.82
C LEU A 172 -7.30 -16.30 2.56
N ALA A 173 -7.56 -17.56 2.90
CA ALA A 173 -6.54 -18.41 3.51
C ALA A 173 -5.34 -18.61 2.56
N GLY A 174 -5.59 -18.71 1.26
CA GLY A 174 -4.58 -18.83 0.21
C GLY A 174 -3.60 -17.66 0.18
N ILE A 175 -4.09 -16.42 0.18
CA ILE A 175 -3.21 -15.23 0.19
C ILE A 175 -2.49 -15.03 1.52
N ILE A 176 -3.07 -15.48 2.64
CA ILE A 176 -2.41 -15.46 3.95
C ILE A 176 -1.25 -16.46 3.98
N ALA A 177 -1.49 -17.65 3.43
CA ALA A 177 -0.55 -18.77 3.45
C ALA A 177 0.59 -18.64 2.43
N SER A 178 0.37 -17.97 1.30
CA SER A 178 1.34 -17.94 0.21
C SER A 178 1.30 -16.65 -0.61
N ASP A 179 2.48 -16.25 -1.08
CA ASP A 179 2.66 -15.11 -1.98
C ASP A 179 2.42 -15.50 -3.47
N ASP A 180 2.17 -16.78 -3.77
CA ASP A 180 1.98 -17.30 -5.12
C ASP A 180 0.90 -16.55 -5.92
N HIS A 181 -0.18 -16.10 -5.25
CA HIS A 181 -1.27 -15.36 -5.88
C HIS A 181 -0.79 -14.06 -6.54
N PHE A 182 0.17 -13.36 -5.93
CA PHE A 182 0.75 -12.14 -6.49
C PHE A 182 1.52 -12.39 -7.78
N SER A 183 2.07 -13.59 -7.96
CA SER A 183 2.79 -13.97 -9.18
C SER A 183 1.88 -14.49 -10.30
N ARG A 184 0.78 -15.18 -9.95
CA ARG A 184 -0.10 -15.85 -10.94
C ARG A 184 -1.28 -14.98 -11.36
N GLN A 185 -1.83 -14.20 -10.44
CA GLN A 185 -3.05 -13.40 -10.61
C GLN A 185 -2.88 -12.07 -9.86
N SER A 186 -1.90 -11.27 -10.28
CA SER A 186 -1.48 -10.08 -9.54
C SER A 186 -2.65 -9.13 -9.24
N LEU A 187 -3.48 -8.79 -10.23
CA LEU A 187 -4.60 -7.86 -10.03
C LEU A 187 -5.64 -8.40 -9.03
N ASP A 188 -5.88 -9.72 -9.01
CA ASP A 188 -6.76 -10.34 -8.01
C ASP A 188 -6.12 -10.27 -6.62
N ALA A 189 -4.83 -10.59 -6.51
CA ALA A 189 -4.10 -10.56 -5.24
C ALA A 189 -4.05 -9.15 -4.62
N TYR A 190 -3.73 -8.12 -5.41
CA TYR A 190 -3.72 -6.73 -4.96
C TYR A 190 -5.13 -6.26 -4.55
N SER A 191 -6.16 -6.60 -5.33
CA SER A 191 -7.53 -6.20 -5.03
C SER A 191 -8.07 -6.90 -3.77
N LEU A 192 -7.79 -8.19 -3.61
CA LEU A 192 -8.16 -8.95 -2.41
C LEU A 192 -7.40 -8.46 -1.17
N ALA A 193 -6.11 -8.19 -1.28
CA ALA A 193 -5.28 -7.67 -0.18
C ALA A 193 -5.75 -6.29 0.29
N TRP A 194 -6.07 -5.39 -0.64
CA TRP A 194 -6.67 -4.09 -0.34
C TRP A 194 -8.02 -4.26 0.38
N ALA A 195 -8.95 -5.02 -0.22
CA ALA A 195 -10.30 -5.22 0.30
C ALA A 195 -10.27 -5.82 1.72
N PHE A 196 -9.41 -6.81 1.94
CA PHE A 196 -9.25 -7.43 3.24
C PHE A 196 -8.65 -6.46 4.27
N THR A 197 -7.70 -5.63 3.86
CA THR A 197 -7.12 -4.60 4.74
C THR A 197 -8.17 -3.55 5.14
N CYS A 198 -9.07 -3.16 4.24
CA CYS A 198 -10.21 -2.29 4.56
C CYS A 198 -11.10 -2.91 5.64
N PHE A 199 -11.42 -4.20 5.53
CA PHE A 199 -12.20 -4.94 6.53
C PHE A 199 -11.49 -4.97 7.90
N LEU A 200 -10.20 -5.32 7.92
CA LEU A 200 -9.40 -5.38 9.16
C LEU A 200 -9.22 -4.01 9.82
N CYS A 201 -9.21 -2.93 9.03
CA CYS A 201 -9.05 -1.56 9.51
C CYS A 201 -10.38 -0.86 9.81
N SER A 202 -11.53 -1.51 9.58
CA SER A 202 -12.85 -0.92 9.81
C SER A 202 -13.02 -0.44 11.27
N ASN A 203 -13.71 0.69 11.44
CA ASN A 203 -13.93 1.31 12.73
C ASN A 203 -14.82 0.44 13.64
N ASP A 204 -15.80 -0.25 13.06
CA ASP A 204 -16.79 -1.06 13.78
C ASP A 204 -16.17 -2.32 14.42
N GLN A 205 -14.97 -2.71 14.00
CA GLN A 205 -14.29 -3.92 14.44
C GLN A 205 -13.05 -3.56 15.29
N LYS A 206 -13.27 -2.84 16.40
CA LYS A 206 -12.17 -2.34 17.27
C LYS A 206 -11.21 -3.43 17.73
N GLU A 207 -11.74 -4.57 18.20
CA GLU A 207 -10.91 -5.69 18.66
C GLU A 207 -10.12 -6.32 17.51
N LEU A 208 -10.78 -6.57 16.37
CA LEU A 208 -10.13 -7.10 15.16
C LEU A 208 -8.97 -6.21 14.71
N ARG A 209 -9.16 -4.89 14.69
CA ARG A 209 -8.12 -3.92 14.32
C ARG A 209 -6.95 -3.94 15.30
N GLN A 210 -7.20 -4.06 16.61
CA GLN A 210 -6.14 -4.18 17.62
C GLN A 210 -5.36 -5.49 17.46
N ASN A 211 -6.06 -6.58 17.16
CA ASN A 211 -5.47 -7.89 16.92
C ASN A 211 -4.65 -7.93 15.63
N PHE A 212 -5.16 -7.31 14.56
CA PHE A 212 -4.42 -7.07 13.34
C PHE A 212 -3.15 -6.25 13.61
N ALA A 213 -3.24 -5.19 14.43
CA ALA A 213 -2.07 -4.39 14.77
C ALA A 213 -0.99 -5.22 15.49
N LYS A 214 -1.38 -6.13 16.38
CA LYS A 214 -0.45 -7.10 17.01
C LYS A 214 0.17 -8.05 15.98
N TYR A 215 -0.62 -8.53 15.03
CA TYR A 215 -0.16 -9.42 13.95
C TYR A 215 0.91 -8.76 13.08
N VAL A 216 0.72 -7.50 12.67
CA VAL A 216 1.74 -6.76 11.90
C VAL A 216 3.04 -6.61 12.70
N ARG A 217 2.93 -6.19 13.97
CA ARG A 217 4.10 -6.02 14.86
C ARG A 217 4.88 -7.32 15.03
N LEU A 218 4.19 -8.46 15.14
CA LEU A 218 4.84 -9.75 15.31
C LEU A 218 5.50 -10.22 14.01
N THR A 219 4.81 -10.05 12.88
CA THR A 219 5.35 -10.36 11.55
C THR A 219 6.63 -9.57 11.28
N ALA A 220 6.68 -8.28 11.65
CA ALA A 220 7.88 -7.45 11.53
C ALA A 220 9.07 -7.89 12.41
N ARG A 221 8.87 -8.82 13.34
CA ARG A 221 9.92 -9.35 14.22
C ARG A 221 10.35 -10.77 13.86
N GLN A 222 9.63 -11.43 12.96
CA GLN A 222 9.97 -12.79 12.56
C GLN A 222 11.22 -12.81 11.68
N PRO A 223 12.11 -13.81 11.83
CA PRO A 223 13.29 -13.95 11.00
C PRO A 223 12.96 -14.59 9.64
N GLY A 224 13.63 -14.14 8.58
CA GLY A 224 13.67 -14.80 7.27
C GLY A 224 12.67 -14.29 6.22
N PRO A 225 12.89 -14.58 4.93
CA PRO A 225 12.01 -14.15 3.84
C PRO A 225 10.64 -14.82 3.94
N GLY A 226 9.57 -14.04 3.80
CA GLY A 226 8.21 -14.55 3.79
C GLY A 226 7.69 -15.00 5.16
N ALA A 227 8.36 -14.67 6.26
CA ALA A 227 7.92 -14.86 7.64
C ALA A 227 7.38 -16.27 8.02
N GLY A 228 7.78 -17.33 7.31
CA GLY A 228 7.49 -18.74 7.63
C GLY A 228 6.87 -19.55 6.50
N THR A 229 6.68 -20.84 6.76
CA THR A 229 5.89 -21.78 5.92
C THR A 229 4.41 -21.38 5.87
N ALA A 230 3.67 -21.91 4.90
CA ALA A 230 2.23 -21.70 4.78
C ALA A 230 1.47 -22.00 6.09
N GLU A 231 1.82 -23.11 6.74
CA GLU A 231 1.25 -23.55 8.00
C GLU A 231 1.58 -22.57 9.13
N GLN A 232 2.82 -22.09 9.21
CA GLN A 232 3.24 -21.12 10.22
C GLN A 232 2.55 -19.77 10.03
N ARG A 233 2.39 -19.29 8.80
CA ARG A 233 1.67 -18.05 8.50
C ARG A 233 0.21 -18.15 8.93
N LEU A 234 -0.46 -19.24 8.58
CA LEU A 234 -1.85 -19.49 8.95
C LEU A 234 -2.03 -19.63 10.46
N GLU A 235 -1.14 -20.37 11.13
CA GLU A 235 -1.20 -20.55 12.59
C GLU A 235 -0.99 -19.23 13.32
N LEU A 236 0.01 -18.44 12.90
CA LEU A 236 0.25 -17.12 13.45
C LEU A 236 -0.99 -16.22 13.29
N PHE A 237 -1.55 -16.19 12.08
CA PHE A 237 -2.73 -15.40 11.78
C PHE A 237 -3.93 -15.83 12.63
N ARG A 238 -4.19 -17.14 12.74
CA ARG A 238 -5.26 -17.69 13.59
C ARG A 238 -5.10 -17.31 15.05
N SER A 239 -3.88 -17.40 15.57
CA SER A 239 -3.59 -17.15 17.00
C SER A 239 -3.82 -15.70 17.43
N LEU A 240 -3.76 -14.75 16.50
CA LEU A 240 -3.87 -13.32 16.79
C LEU A 240 -5.15 -12.70 16.23
N VAL A 241 -5.48 -12.96 14.97
CA VAL A 241 -6.54 -12.27 14.23
C VAL A 241 -7.83 -13.09 14.23
N GLY A 242 -7.75 -14.39 13.97
CA GLY A 242 -8.89 -15.31 13.98
C GLY A 242 -8.86 -16.32 12.83
N ASP A 243 -9.86 -17.21 12.80
CA ASP A 243 -9.98 -18.24 11.77
C ASP A 243 -10.22 -17.60 10.38
N PRO A 244 -9.30 -17.78 9.40
CA PRO A 244 -9.47 -17.26 8.05
C PRO A 244 -10.79 -17.63 7.39
N VAL A 245 -11.35 -18.82 7.66
CA VAL A 245 -12.62 -19.26 7.02
C VAL A 245 -13.80 -18.44 7.55
N LEU A 246 -13.85 -18.20 8.86
CA LEU A 246 -14.88 -17.37 9.47
C LEU A 246 -14.74 -15.91 9.06
N LEU A 247 -13.50 -15.41 9.04
CA LEU A 247 -13.20 -14.05 8.62
C LEU A 247 -13.51 -13.82 7.15
N GLU A 248 -13.29 -14.79 6.27
CA GLU A 248 -13.64 -14.72 4.84
C GLU A 248 -15.14 -14.48 4.66
N THR A 249 -15.98 -15.20 5.40
CA THR A 249 -17.44 -15.00 5.36
C THR A 249 -17.85 -13.60 5.82
N GLN A 250 -17.21 -13.07 6.87
CA GLN A 250 -17.49 -11.73 7.40
C GLN A 250 -16.99 -10.64 6.44
N PHE A 251 -15.79 -10.83 5.90
CA PHE A 251 -15.14 -9.97 4.92
C PHE A 251 -15.99 -9.84 3.65
N LEU A 252 -16.49 -10.94 3.10
CA LEU A 252 -17.32 -10.89 1.89
C LEU A 252 -18.64 -10.14 2.14
N ARG A 253 -19.26 -10.32 3.30
CA ARG A 253 -20.44 -9.53 3.70
C ARG A 253 -20.13 -8.04 3.82
N PHE A 254 -18.96 -7.71 4.38
CA PHE A 254 -18.48 -6.34 4.45
C PHE A 254 -18.34 -5.71 3.07
N MET A 255 -17.71 -6.41 2.12
CA MET A 255 -17.55 -5.92 0.74
C MET A 255 -18.87 -5.82 -0.03
N GLN A 256 -19.89 -6.58 0.35
CA GLN A 256 -21.24 -6.52 -0.22
C GLN A 256 -22.15 -5.47 0.44
N ALA A 257 -21.64 -4.67 1.38
CA ALA A 257 -22.42 -3.58 1.96
C ALA A 257 -22.83 -2.57 0.86
N PRO A 258 -24.03 -1.96 0.93
CA PRO A 258 -24.51 -1.04 -0.10
C PRO A 258 -23.53 0.11 -0.40
N GLU A 259 -22.87 0.61 0.64
CA GLU A 259 -21.87 1.68 0.56
C GLU A 259 -20.63 1.32 -0.28
N LEU A 260 -20.33 0.03 -0.42
CA LEU A 260 -19.21 -0.50 -1.21
C LEU A 260 -19.68 -1.18 -2.50
N SER A 261 -20.98 -1.36 -2.68
CA SER A 261 -21.56 -2.10 -3.81
C SER A 261 -21.97 -1.22 -4.99
N THR A 262 -21.93 0.11 -4.86
CA THR A 262 -22.25 1.03 -5.97
C THR A 262 -21.01 1.43 -6.75
N PRO A 263 -20.90 1.10 -8.06
CA PRO A 263 -20.07 1.92 -8.93
C PRO A 263 -20.73 3.30 -8.99
N ALA A 264 -19.94 4.36 -8.79
CA ALA A 264 -20.40 5.69 -9.16
C ALA A 264 -20.79 5.63 -10.64
N ALA A 265 -22.08 5.74 -10.92
CA ALA A 265 -22.58 5.89 -12.27
C ALA A 265 -22.26 7.33 -12.69
N ASP A 266 -21.28 7.49 -13.57
CA ASP A 266 -21.13 8.65 -14.45
C ASP A 266 -20.97 8.14 -15.89
#